data_AF-L7FFJ4-F1
#
_entry.id   AF-L7FFJ4-F1
#
_cell.length_a   1.000
_cell.length_b   1.000
_cell.length_c   1.000
_cell.angle_alpha   90.00
_cell.angle_beta   90.00
_cell.angle_gamma   90.00
#
_symmetry.space_group_name_H-M   'P 1'
#
loop_
_entity.id
_entity.type
_entity.pdbx_description
1 polymer ?
#
loop_
_entity_poly.entity_id
_entity_poly.type
_entity_poly.pdbx_seq_one_letter_code
_entity_poly.pdbx_strand_id
1 'polypeptide(L)'
;MIGLDIVIDRAEGYAYVRQQELDSRDDGVPVPRLVTRHRLSFPVSLMLVLLRGRLADSDADSADPRLVLTRDDLVEMVRGFLPPRSNEAQLVDQIDAHIKKLVDLKALRQTKQTGAYEVRRHIKALVDAQALNDFNDLLATYRDAASTTAKDDT
;
A
#
# COMPACT_ATOMS: atom_id res chain seq x y z
N MET A 1 31.85 1.78 -2.48
CA MET A 1 30.71 1.18 -1.76
C MET A 1 29.44 1.79 -2.33
N ILE A 2 28.40 0.99 -2.61
CA ILE A 2 27.13 1.46 -3.18
C ILE A 2 26.24 1.89 -2.00
N GLY A 3 25.67 3.10 -2.04
CA GLY A 3 24.94 3.75 -0.92
C GLY A 3 23.59 3.13 -0.53
N LEU A 4 23.57 1.82 -0.36
CA LEU A 4 22.37 1.00 -0.23
C LEU A 4 22.57 -0.01 0.91
N ASP A 5 21.62 -0.05 1.84
CA ASP A 5 21.52 -1.06 2.89
C ASP A 5 20.57 -2.17 2.44
N ILE A 6 20.96 -3.43 2.68
CA ILE A 6 20.08 -4.58 2.51
C ILE A 6 19.40 -4.87 3.84
N VAL A 7 18.07 -4.88 3.84
CA VAL A 7 17.25 -5.29 4.97
C VAL A 7 16.65 -6.66 4.66
N ILE A 8 16.87 -7.62 5.56
CA ILE A 8 16.37 -8.99 5.44
C ILE A 8 15.48 -9.28 6.63
N ASP A 9 14.20 -9.56 6.38
CA ASP A 9 13.28 -10.08 7.37
C ASP A 9 13.09 -11.58 7.12
N ARG A 10 13.74 -12.41 7.95
CA ARG A 10 13.65 -13.87 7.84
C ARG A 10 12.36 -14.43 8.40
N ALA A 11 11.74 -13.75 9.37
CA ALA A 11 10.48 -14.20 9.97
C ALA A 11 9.33 -14.05 8.97
N GLU A 12 9.35 -12.97 8.19
CA GLU A 12 8.32 -12.67 7.19
C GLU A 12 8.72 -13.10 5.76
N GLY A 13 9.96 -13.55 5.56
CA GLY A 13 10.44 -14.17 4.32
C GLY A 13 10.70 -13.19 3.16
N TYR A 14 11.03 -11.93 3.44
CA TYR A 14 11.33 -10.93 2.41
C TYR A 14 12.61 -10.15 2.69
N ALA A 15 13.18 -9.59 1.62
CA ALA A 15 14.31 -8.67 1.68
C ALA A 15 14.08 -7.50 0.74
N TYR A 16 14.58 -6.33 1.12
CA TYR A 16 14.54 -5.14 0.29
C TYR A 16 15.81 -4.32 0.50
N VAL A 17 16.04 -3.37 -0.40
CA VAL A 17 17.17 -2.46 -0.33
C VAL A 17 16.65 -1.07 -0.02
N ARG A 18 17.24 -0.41 0.97
CA ARG A 18 16.96 0.99 1.29
C ARG A 18 18.18 1.84 1.02
N GLN A 19 17.96 3.11 0.73
CA GLN A 19 19.07 4.04 0.55
C GLN A 19 19.64 4.45 1.91
N GLN A 20 20.97 4.52 2.02
CA GLN A 20 21.62 5.06 3.21
C GLN A 20 21.30 6.55 3.38
N GLU A 21 21.15 6.97 4.64
CA GLU A 21 20.96 8.38 4.98
C GLU A 21 22.25 9.16 4.72
N LEU A 22 22.10 10.42 4.28
CA LEU A 22 23.19 11.29 3.79
C LEU A 22 24.35 11.44 4.78
N ASP A 23 24.07 11.31 6.09
CA ASP A 23 25.02 11.56 7.18
C ASP A 23 25.72 10.28 7.68
N SER A 24 25.55 9.15 6.98
CA SER A 24 26.10 7.86 7.43
C SER A 24 27.60 7.70 7.16
N ARG A 25 28.26 8.69 6.54
CA ARG A 25 29.70 8.65 6.29
C ARG A 25 30.45 9.73 7.08
N ASP A 26 31.43 9.26 7.84
CA ASP A 26 32.39 10.08 8.60
C ASP A 26 33.34 10.88 7.67
N ASP A 27 33.38 10.55 6.37
CA ASP A 27 34.23 11.17 5.36
C ASP A 27 33.66 12.45 4.70
N GLY A 28 32.42 12.84 5.06
CA GLY A 28 31.77 14.04 4.54
C GLY A 28 31.38 13.99 3.06
N VAL A 29 31.52 12.84 2.39
CA VAL A 29 31.18 12.71 0.96
C VAL A 29 29.69 12.37 0.82
N PRO A 30 28.87 13.23 0.19
CA PRO A 30 27.45 12.95 0.01
C PRO A 30 27.24 11.68 -0.81
N VAL A 31 26.43 10.76 -0.29
CA VAL A 31 26.09 9.51 -0.97
C VAL A 31 25.10 9.81 -2.10
N PRO A 32 25.42 9.50 -3.37
CA PRO A 32 24.51 9.75 -4.47
C PRO A 32 23.24 8.92 -4.33
N ARG A 33 22.08 9.53 -4.57
CA ARG A 33 20.79 8.83 -4.53
C ARG A 33 20.67 7.91 -5.73
N LEU A 34 20.66 6.60 -5.49
CA LEU A 34 20.60 5.58 -6.56
C LEU A 34 19.19 5.04 -6.79
N VAL A 35 18.22 5.42 -5.96
CA VAL A 35 16.82 5.01 -6.10
C VAL A 35 15.94 6.21 -6.40
N THR A 36 15.30 6.21 -7.57
CA THR A 36 14.30 7.21 -7.93
C THR A 36 13.05 7.02 -7.08
N ARG A 37 12.61 8.06 -6.37
CA ARG A 37 11.31 8.05 -5.68
C ARG A 37 10.21 8.39 -6.67
N HIS A 38 9.36 7.42 -6.97
CA HIS A 38 8.15 7.65 -7.76
C HIS A 38 6.98 7.97 -6.82
N ARG A 39 6.24 9.06 -7.11
CA ARG A 39 4.98 9.33 -6.41
C ARG A 39 3.95 8.30 -6.85
N LEU A 40 3.29 7.66 -5.89
CA LEU A 40 2.16 6.77 -6.15
C LEU A 40 0.88 7.61 -6.30
N SER A 41 -0.03 7.14 -7.15
CA SER A 41 -1.36 7.75 -7.25
C SER A 41 -2.19 7.43 -6.01
N PHE A 42 -3.13 8.31 -5.69
CA PHE A 42 -4.00 8.14 -4.51
C PHE A 42 -4.69 6.76 -4.45
N PRO A 43 -5.32 6.23 -5.53
CA PRO A 43 -5.97 4.92 -5.47
C PRO A 43 -5.00 3.77 -5.15
N VAL A 44 -3.76 3.83 -5.66
CA VAL A 44 -2.75 2.79 -5.40
C VAL A 44 -2.26 2.87 -3.95
N SER A 45 -2.02 4.08 -3.44
CA SER A 45 -1.66 4.29 -2.03
C SER A 45 -2.76 3.83 -1.08
N LEU A 46 -4.02 4.14 -1.40
CA LEU A 46 -5.19 3.66 -0.64
C LEU A 46 -5.20 2.14 -0.60
N MET A 47 -5.15 1.47 -1.75
CA MET A 47 -5.17 0.01 -1.79
C MET A 47 -4.01 -0.62 -1.02
N LEU A 48 -2.79 -0.04 -1.05
CA LEU A 48 -1.66 -0.53 -0.26
C LEU A 48 -1.95 -0.51 1.25
N VAL A 49 -2.54 0.59 1.73
CA VAL A 49 -2.92 0.75 3.13
C VAL A 49 -4.02 -0.24 3.53
N LEU A 50 -5.06 -0.38 2.70
CA LEU A 50 -6.14 -1.34 2.95
C LEU A 50 -5.63 -2.78 3.00
N LEU A 51 -4.75 -3.16 2.08
CA LEU A 51 -4.09 -4.47 2.07
C LEU A 51 -3.23 -4.69 3.32
N ARG A 52 -2.55 -3.65 3.81
CA ARG A 52 -1.73 -3.72 5.02
C ARG A 52 -2.58 -3.96 6.28
N GLY A 53 -3.75 -3.33 6.36
CA GLY A 53 -4.75 -3.58 7.40
C GLY A 53 -5.29 -5.01 7.33
N ARG A 54 -5.76 -5.43 6.14
CA ARG A 54 -6.30 -6.79 5.93
C ARG A 54 -5.28 -7.89 6.25
N LEU A 55 -4.00 -7.66 5.95
CA LEU A 55 -2.92 -8.57 6.31
C LEU A 55 -2.72 -8.65 7.83
N ALA A 56 -2.86 -7.54 8.55
CA ALA A 56 -2.78 -7.52 10.02
C ALA A 56 -3.93 -8.29 10.66
N ASP A 57 -5.16 -8.11 10.16
CA ASP A 57 -6.34 -8.85 10.64
C ASP A 57 -6.16 -10.36 10.41
N SER A 58 -5.69 -10.74 9.22
CA SER A 58 -5.42 -12.14 8.89
C SER A 58 -4.31 -12.74 9.75
N ASP A 59 -3.28 -11.97 10.11
CA ASP A 59 -2.20 -12.40 10.99
C ASP A 59 -2.69 -12.61 12.44
N ALA A 60 -3.76 -11.93 12.86
CA ALA A 60 -4.37 -12.10 14.19
C ALA A 60 -5.32 -13.31 14.26
N ASP A 61 -6.04 -13.60 13.18
CA ASP A 61 -7.10 -14.62 13.14
C ASP A 61 -6.64 -16.01 12.65
N SER A 62 -5.58 -16.09 11.84
CA SER A 62 -5.25 -17.30 11.07
C SER A 62 -3.90 -17.93 11.43
N ALA A 63 -3.86 -19.26 11.45
CA ALA A 63 -2.62 -20.03 11.48
C ALA A 63 -1.94 -20.13 10.09
N ASP A 64 -2.68 -19.85 9.00
CA ASP A 64 -2.12 -19.79 7.63
C ASP A 64 -1.57 -18.38 7.36
N PRO A 65 -0.26 -18.23 7.13
CA PRO A 65 0.35 -16.95 6.86
C PRO A 65 0.04 -16.37 5.46
N ARG A 66 -0.79 -17.02 4.64
CA ARG A 66 -1.14 -16.55 3.30
C ARG A 66 -2.49 -15.87 3.26
N LEU A 67 -2.49 -14.61 2.85
CA LEU A 67 -3.70 -13.87 2.49
C LEU A 67 -3.88 -13.89 0.96
N VAL A 68 -4.95 -14.50 0.49
CA VAL A 68 -5.36 -14.50 -0.93
C VAL A 68 -6.68 -13.77 -1.05
N LEU A 69 -6.75 -12.81 -1.97
CA LEU A 69 -7.93 -11.99 -2.25
C LEU A 69 -8.32 -12.13 -3.72
N THR A 70 -9.61 -12.24 -3.98
CA THR A 70 -10.15 -12.17 -5.35
C THR A 70 -10.23 -10.71 -5.81
N ARG A 71 -10.41 -10.51 -7.12
CA ARG A 71 -10.69 -9.18 -7.69
C ARG A 71 -11.91 -8.55 -7.01
N ASP A 72 -12.94 -9.33 -6.75
CA ASP A 72 -14.18 -8.83 -6.14
C ASP A 72 -13.95 -8.44 -4.67
N ASP A 73 -13.14 -9.21 -3.92
CA ASP A 73 -12.73 -8.82 -2.57
C ASP A 73 -11.99 -7.48 -2.57
N LEU A 74 -11.12 -7.24 -3.56
CA LEU A 74 -10.40 -5.97 -3.70
C LEU A 74 -11.33 -4.80 -4.04
N VAL A 75 -12.35 -5.03 -4.87
CA VAL A 75 -13.38 -4.03 -5.19
C VAL A 75 -14.20 -3.69 -3.95
N GLU A 76 -14.70 -4.71 -3.26
CA GLU A 76 -15.51 -4.53 -2.04
C GLU A 76 -14.70 -3.84 -0.93
N MET A 77 -13.44 -4.21 -0.77
CA MET A 77 -12.53 -3.55 0.16
C MET A 77 -12.38 -2.06 -0.16
N VAL A 78 -12.22 -1.68 -1.43
CA VAL A 78 -12.12 -0.26 -1.81
C VAL A 78 -13.45 0.46 -1.58
N ARG A 79 -14.58 -0.13 -1.96
CA ARG A 79 -15.92 0.45 -1.77
C ARG A 79 -16.23 0.71 -0.29
N GLY A 80 -15.90 -0.23 0.60
CA GLY A 80 -16.15 -0.10 2.03
C GLY A 80 -15.44 1.08 2.70
N PHE A 81 -14.39 1.61 2.07
CA PHE A 81 -13.61 2.74 2.59
C PHE A 81 -13.93 4.09 1.92
N LEU A 82 -14.74 4.10 0.86
CA LEU A 82 -15.12 5.32 0.17
C LEU A 82 -16.50 5.82 0.65
N PRO A 83 -16.68 7.13 0.87
CA PRO A 83 -18.01 7.69 1.05
C PRO A 83 -18.79 7.59 -0.29
N PRO A 84 -20.11 7.36 -0.27
CA PRO A 84 -20.92 7.24 -1.48
C PRO A 84 -20.92 8.57 -2.25
N ARG A 85 -20.09 8.68 -3.30
CA ARG A 85 -19.85 9.91 -4.09
C ARG A 85 -19.38 9.61 -5.52
N SER A 86 -19.40 10.63 -6.37
CA SER A 86 -19.11 10.56 -7.82
C SER A 86 -17.75 9.98 -8.21
N ASN A 87 -16.75 9.97 -7.32
CA ASN A 87 -15.42 9.42 -7.61
C ASN A 87 -15.30 7.91 -7.31
N GLU A 88 -16.31 7.30 -6.69
CA GLU A 88 -16.35 5.85 -6.42
C GLU A 88 -16.36 5.04 -7.72
N ALA A 89 -17.26 5.38 -8.64
CA ALA A 89 -17.39 4.70 -9.93
C ALA A 89 -16.07 4.72 -10.69
N GLN A 90 -15.41 5.88 -10.78
CA GLN A 90 -14.14 6.02 -11.50
C GLN A 90 -12.99 5.21 -10.87
N LEU A 91 -12.93 5.09 -9.54
CA LEU A 91 -11.93 4.26 -8.87
C LEU A 91 -12.18 2.76 -9.10
N VAL A 92 -13.45 2.34 -9.00
CA VAL A 92 -13.86 0.94 -9.22
C VAL A 92 -13.68 0.54 -10.68
N ASP A 93 -14.02 1.43 -11.62
CA ASP A 93 -13.86 1.21 -13.07
C ASP A 93 -12.38 1.03 -13.45
N GLN A 94 -11.47 1.70 -12.74
CA GLN A 94 -10.02 1.60 -12.96
C GLN A 94 -9.32 0.58 -12.06
N ILE A 95 -10.07 -0.24 -11.32
CA ILE A 95 -9.49 -1.15 -10.32
C ILE A 95 -8.45 -2.10 -10.95
N ASP A 96 -8.68 -2.58 -12.17
CA ASP A 96 -7.75 -3.49 -12.85
C ASP A 96 -6.41 -2.81 -13.16
N ALA A 97 -6.44 -1.53 -13.51
CA ALA A 97 -5.22 -0.75 -13.72
C ALA A 97 -4.45 -0.56 -12.40
N HIS A 98 -5.17 -0.34 -11.29
CA HIS A 98 -4.56 -0.23 -9.96
C HIS A 98 -4.00 -1.57 -9.47
N ILE A 99 -4.72 -2.67 -9.66
CA ILE A 99 -4.25 -4.04 -9.38
C ILE A 99 -2.97 -4.33 -10.16
N LYS A 100 -2.93 -3.99 -11.45
CA LYS A 100 -1.72 -4.16 -12.27
C LYS A 100 -0.53 -3.39 -11.67
N LYS A 101 -0.74 -2.15 -11.22
CA LYS A 101 0.30 -1.38 -10.53
C LYS A 101 0.76 -2.03 -9.22
N LEU A 102 -0.15 -2.59 -8.43
CA LEU A 102 0.21 -3.32 -7.22
C LEU A 102 1.00 -4.60 -7.51
N VAL A 103 0.72 -5.29 -8.62
CA VAL A 103 1.52 -6.42 -9.11
C VAL A 103 2.90 -5.98 -9.59
N ASP A 104 3.00 -4.83 -10.27
CA ASP A 104 4.29 -4.24 -10.68
C ASP A 104 5.15 -3.89 -9.46
N LEU A 105 4.54 -3.31 -8.42
CA LEU A 105 5.14 -3.02 -7.10
C LEU A 105 5.41 -4.28 -6.27
N LYS A 106 5.05 -5.47 -6.78
CA LYS A 106 5.14 -6.77 -6.12
C LYS A 106 4.28 -6.93 -4.87
N ALA A 107 3.51 -5.92 -4.47
CA ALA A 107 2.55 -5.94 -3.36
C ALA A 107 1.54 -7.09 -3.50
N LEU A 108 1.12 -7.34 -4.74
CA LEU A 108 0.30 -8.48 -5.11
C LEU A 108 1.07 -9.45 -6.00
N ARG A 109 0.78 -10.74 -5.85
CA ARG A 109 1.22 -11.81 -6.76
C ARG A 109 0.00 -12.51 -7.35
N GLN A 110 -0.09 -12.58 -8.67
CA GLN A 110 -1.11 -13.40 -9.32
C GLN A 110 -0.94 -14.87 -8.94
N THR A 111 -2.04 -15.51 -8.55
CA THR A 111 -2.05 -16.95 -8.24
C THR A 111 -2.33 -17.77 -9.51
N LYS A 112 -2.37 -19.10 -9.38
CA LYS A 112 -2.80 -19.98 -10.48
C LYS A 112 -4.29 -19.84 -10.79
N GLN A 113 -5.08 -19.36 -9.83
CA GLN A 113 -6.51 -19.11 -10.03
C GLN A 113 -6.69 -17.73 -10.65
N THR A 114 -7.36 -17.68 -11.80
CA THR A 114 -7.65 -16.43 -12.50
C THR A 114 -8.46 -15.50 -11.59
N GLY A 115 -8.04 -14.24 -11.51
CA GLY A 115 -8.72 -13.23 -10.68
C GLY A 115 -8.41 -13.31 -9.19
N ALA A 116 -7.48 -14.17 -8.75
CA ALA A 116 -7.03 -14.25 -7.37
C ALA A 116 -5.56 -13.84 -7.20
N TYR A 117 -5.31 -13.08 -6.14
CA TYR A 117 -4.04 -12.43 -5.85
C TYR A 117 -3.60 -12.73 -4.42
N GLU A 118 -2.36 -13.19 -4.27
CA GLU A 118 -1.72 -13.33 -2.96
C GLU A 118 -1.13 -11.98 -2.55
N VAL A 119 -1.47 -11.54 -1.34
CA VAL A 119 -0.91 -10.33 -0.72
C VAL A 119 0.45 -10.68 -0.14
N ARG A 120 1.49 -9.99 -0.61
CA ARG A 120 2.86 -10.27 -0.19
C ARG A 120 3.24 -9.50 1.08
N ARG A 121 3.90 -10.19 2.01
CA ARG A 121 4.27 -9.67 3.34
C ARG A 121 5.25 -8.49 3.32
N HIS A 122 6.01 -8.28 2.24
CA HIS A 122 6.90 -7.12 2.10
C HIS A 122 6.12 -5.79 2.08
N ILE A 123 4.79 -5.82 1.95
CA ILE A 123 3.95 -4.63 2.16
C ILE A 123 4.16 -3.99 3.54
N LYS A 124 4.55 -4.77 4.56
CA LYS A 124 4.94 -4.26 5.89
C LYS A 124 6.13 -3.29 5.86
N ALA A 125 6.98 -3.40 4.84
CA ALA A 125 8.11 -2.49 4.62
C ALA A 125 7.77 -1.32 3.69
N LEU A 126 6.72 -1.42 2.86
CA LEU A 126 6.22 -0.30 2.06
C LEU A 126 5.35 0.65 2.88
N VAL A 127 4.57 0.09 3.81
CA VAL A 127 3.66 0.81 4.70
C VAL A 127 3.99 0.40 6.13
N ASP A 128 4.81 1.22 6.78
CA ASP A 128 5.09 1.07 8.20
C ASP A 128 3.87 1.50 9.06
N ALA A 129 3.94 1.24 10.36
CA ALA A 129 2.84 1.53 11.27
C ALA A 129 2.52 3.04 11.36
N GLN A 130 3.51 3.90 11.18
CA GLN A 130 3.32 5.35 11.22
C GLN A 130 2.61 5.83 9.96
N ALA A 131 3.09 5.43 8.78
CA ALA A 131 2.47 5.72 7.50
C ALA A 131 1.03 5.20 7.41
N LEU A 132 0.74 4.05 8.04
CA LEU A 132 -0.61 3.51 8.15
C LEU A 132 -1.53 4.42 8.96
N ASN A 133 -1.07 4.89 10.13
CA ASN A 133 -1.84 5.79 10.99
C ASN A 133 -2.05 7.15 10.33
N ASP A 134 -0.98 7.75 9.79
CA ASP A 134 -1.05 9.04 9.09
C ASP A 134 -2.04 8.99 7.91
N PHE A 135 -2.11 7.86 7.21
CA PHE A 135 -3.05 7.68 6.11
C PHE A 135 -4.49 7.50 6.60
N ASN A 136 -4.71 6.82 7.72
CA ASN A 136 -6.03 6.72 8.35
C ASN A 136 -6.55 8.11 8.77
N ASP A 137 -5.69 8.95 9.33
CA ASP A 137 -6.03 10.33 9.70
C ASP A 137 -6.35 11.19 8.46
N LEU A 138 -5.58 11.02 7.39
CA LEU A 138 -5.85 11.68 6.10
C LEU A 138 -7.19 11.23 5.50
N LEU A 139 -7.50 9.93 5.59
CA LEU A 139 -8.78 9.39 5.14
C LEU A 139 -9.95 9.90 5.99
N ALA A 140 -9.79 9.98 7.30
CA ALA A 140 -10.80 10.56 8.19
C ALA A 140 -11.07 12.03 7.81
N THR A 141 -10.01 12.81 7.63
CA THR A 141 -10.10 14.21 7.17
C THR A 141 -10.77 14.32 5.80
N TYR A 142 -10.44 13.42 4.87
CA TYR A 142 -11.08 13.39 3.54
C TYR A 142 -12.57 13.04 3.63
N ARG A 143 -12.95 12.10 4.49
CA ARG A 143 -14.36 11.74 4.76
C ARG A 143 -15.12 12.92 5.36
N ASP A 144 -14.52 13.66 6.28
CA ASP A 144 -15.13 14.82 6.92
C ASP A 144 -15.27 16.00 5.94
N ALA A 145 -14.21 16.32 5.19
CA ALA A 145 -14.25 17.35 4.15
C ALA A 145 -15.23 17.00 3.02
N ALA A 146 -15.32 15.71 2.67
CA ALA A 146 -16.36 15.23 1.79
C ALA A 146 -17.73 15.48 2.43
N SER A 147 -17.99 15.05 3.66
CA SER A 147 -19.30 15.27 4.30
C SER A 147 -19.75 16.74 4.35
N THR A 148 -18.81 17.68 4.52
CA THR A 148 -19.09 19.13 4.56
C THR A 148 -19.48 19.71 3.21
N THR A 149 -18.86 19.28 2.10
CA THR A 149 -19.24 19.75 0.74
C THR A 149 -20.64 19.32 0.32
N ALA A 150 -21.22 18.29 0.93
CA ALA A 150 -22.61 17.90 0.65
C ALA A 150 -23.64 18.85 1.30
N LYS A 151 -23.21 19.63 2.30
CA LYS A 151 -24.10 20.48 3.10
C LYS A 151 -24.27 21.89 2.53
N ASP A 152 -23.38 22.31 1.62
CA ASP A 152 -23.40 23.62 0.97
C ASP A 152 -24.17 23.62 -0.38
N ASP A 153 -24.52 22.43 -0.91
CA ASP A 153 -25.28 22.27 -2.17
C ASP A 153 -26.79 21.97 -1.94
N THR A 154 -27.33 22.23 -0.74
CA THR A 154 -28.77 22.14 -0.41
C THR A 154 -29.26 23.43 0.23
#